data_AF-A0A1H8SPL9-F1
#
_entry.id   AF-A0A1H8SPL9-F1
#
_cell.length_a   1.000
_cell.length_b   1.000
_cell.length_c   1.000
_cell.angle_alpha   90.00
_cell.angle_beta   90.00
_cell.angle_gamma   90.00
#
_symmetry.space_group_name_H-M   'P 1'
#
loop_
_entity.id
_entity.type
_entity.pdbx_description
1 polymer ?
#
loop_
_entity_poly.entity_id
_entity_poly.type
_entity_poly.pdbx_seq_one_letter_code
_entity_poly.pdbx_strand_id
1 'polypeptide(L)'
;MPEDRFVVRLFCERGLSRQVAEEVVRLFDLHSGPVVIKYEPGHLLVERDDSETLSWPAIFGALRNTRAKKAIPDTEFIFLLMKSPNEFNWYATEDPDQMRNAFGHVGDFTWVTTAPPAVISAHYVLKAIFNALVTERGRPWEGLWHKDPRGCFYDFCAEKQQMNLKLRTADICGDCMQTFQDIGIPDALIGQTVQVMEASRLSAINTGPFLPKARHFDAWPFPVAVTRHKAIQAQVPMARLFMLFDHFDCLIRYLVLTHATIAHRPLEVSDRASLGWWVQALSRAGAQDRMLSEVLRIAEEGHVVQLRNEMRGHGYLNAQDLAYQPCVASLESTIEKIEREVDSFLRRHRLVVPLQFGLAEGRYYATLKELVGSNLINPETKTELAAAPDAAGIRGNGKVHLFDSQERLYRDLTPYLLFRTCPSCNSERLLVTDGARIYLDPFVGHRVSIQ
;
A
#
# COMPACT_ATOMS: atom_id res chain seq x y z
N MET A 1 15.95 -30.92 19.44
CA MET A 1 15.14 -31.98 18.79
C MET A 1 14.68 -31.43 17.44
N PRO A 2 14.59 -32.24 16.38
CA PRO A 2 14.35 -31.74 15.01
C PRO A 2 12.86 -31.42 14.75
N GLU A 3 12.22 -30.63 15.62
CA GLU A 3 10.74 -30.50 15.70
C GLU A 3 10.18 -29.10 15.46
N ASP A 4 10.97 -28.13 15.00
CA ASP A 4 10.54 -26.73 14.97
C ASP A 4 9.90 -26.31 13.64
N ARG A 5 9.00 -27.12 13.06
CA ARG A 5 8.25 -26.69 11.86
C ARG A 5 6.77 -27.00 11.94
N PHE A 6 5.95 -25.95 11.94
CA PHE A 6 4.49 -26.02 11.99
C PHE A 6 3.94 -25.83 10.57
N VAL A 7 3.63 -26.91 9.89
CA VAL A 7 3.04 -26.85 8.55
C VAL A 7 1.52 -26.74 8.65
N VAL A 8 0.94 -25.74 7.98
CA VAL A 8 -0.50 -25.52 7.90
C VAL A 8 -0.98 -25.69 6.47
N ARG A 9 -1.89 -26.63 6.24
CA ARG A 9 -2.60 -26.85 4.97
C ARG A 9 -3.85 -25.97 4.97
N LEU A 10 -3.83 -24.91 4.17
CA LEU A 10 -4.90 -23.92 4.12
C LEU A 10 -5.87 -24.25 3.00
N PHE A 11 -7.14 -24.40 3.33
CA PHE A 11 -8.25 -24.66 2.40
C PHE A 11 -9.23 -23.48 2.38
N CYS A 12 -9.96 -23.34 1.29
CA CYS A 12 -11.05 -22.38 1.18
C CYS A 12 -12.39 -23.09 0.96
N GLU A 13 -13.45 -22.57 1.59
CA GLU A 13 -14.83 -22.91 1.25
C GLU A 13 -15.13 -22.52 -0.20
N ARG A 14 -16.08 -23.23 -0.82
CA ARG A 14 -16.59 -22.89 -2.16
C ARG A 14 -17.07 -21.44 -2.24
N GLY A 15 -16.53 -20.72 -3.23
CA GLY A 15 -16.93 -19.34 -3.51
C GLY A 15 -16.31 -18.29 -2.59
N LEU A 16 -15.35 -18.65 -1.73
CA LEU A 16 -14.39 -17.72 -1.16
C LEU A 16 -13.24 -17.53 -2.16
N SER A 17 -12.80 -16.28 -2.39
CA SER A 17 -11.69 -16.01 -3.33
C SER A 17 -10.40 -16.69 -2.86
N ARG A 18 -9.71 -17.38 -3.78
CA ARG A 18 -8.39 -17.98 -3.49
C ARG A 18 -7.35 -16.93 -3.08
N GLN A 19 -7.54 -15.68 -3.49
CA GLN A 19 -6.65 -14.57 -3.14
C GLN A 19 -6.50 -14.44 -1.63
N VAL A 20 -7.56 -14.69 -0.85
CA VAL A 20 -7.46 -14.63 0.63
C VAL A 20 -6.41 -15.61 1.15
N ALA A 21 -6.39 -16.85 0.65
CA ALA A 21 -5.41 -17.85 1.05
C ALA A 21 -4.00 -17.53 0.53
N GLU A 22 -3.88 -17.08 -0.73
CA GLU A 22 -2.60 -16.66 -1.32
C GLU A 22 -1.96 -15.50 -0.52
N GLU A 23 -2.77 -14.56 -0.05
CA GLU A 23 -2.30 -13.44 0.77
C GLU A 23 -1.86 -13.88 2.17
N VAL A 24 -2.53 -14.88 2.77
CA VAL A 24 -2.07 -15.51 4.03
C VAL A 24 -0.71 -16.16 3.82
N VAL A 25 -0.54 -16.97 2.76
CA VAL A 25 0.74 -17.60 2.44
C VAL A 25 1.85 -16.56 2.32
N ARG A 26 1.62 -15.51 1.51
CA ARG A 26 2.58 -14.41 1.32
C ARG A 26 2.94 -13.73 2.64
N LEU A 27 1.98 -13.52 3.53
CA LEU A 27 2.24 -12.87 4.81
C LEU A 27 3.22 -13.68 5.66
N PHE A 28 3.07 -15.01 5.72
CA PHE A 28 4.01 -15.86 6.45
C PHE A 28 5.36 -16.02 5.74
N ASP A 29 5.38 -16.07 4.40
CA ASP A 29 6.64 -16.18 3.63
C ASP A 29 7.57 -14.97 3.80
N LEU A 30 7.02 -13.79 4.14
CA LEU A 30 7.79 -12.57 4.41
C LEU A 30 8.48 -12.56 5.78
N HIS A 31 8.10 -13.47 6.68
CA HIS A 31 8.56 -13.49 8.07
C HIS A 31 9.19 -14.84 8.41
N SER A 32 10.50 -14.83 8.65
CA SER A 32 11.27 -16.03 8.97
C SER A 32 10.77 -16.68 10.26
N GLY A 33 10.55 -18.00 10.24
CA GLY A 33 10.19 -18.75 11.43
C GLY A 33 9.70 -20.18 11.14
N PRO A 34 9.21 -20.88 12.18
CA PRO A 34 8.86 -22.29 12.10
C PRO A 34 7.51 -22.56 11.40
N VAL A 35 6.62 -21.58 11.32
CA VAL A 35 5.29 -21.73 10.69
C VAL A 35 5.42 -21.59 9.18
N VAL A 36 4.86 -22.57 8.46
CA VAL A 36 4.83 -22.60 7.00
C VAL A 36 3.42 -22.89 6.52
N ILE A 37 2.86 -21.96 5.75
CA ILE A 37 1.53 -22.10 5.18
C ILE A 37 1.63 -22.67 3.77
N LYS A 38 0.85 -23.71 3.49
CA LYS A 38 0.68 -24.31 2.16
C LYS A 38 -0.78 -24.16 1.76
N TYR A 39 -1.04 -23.33 0.75
CA TYR A 39 -2.37 -23.27 0.15
C TYR A 39 -2.65 -24.54 -0.65
N GLU A 40 -3.77 -25.20 -0.34
CA GLU A 40 -4.25 -26.37 -1.06
C GLU A 40 -5.24 -25.92 -2.16
N PRO A 41 -4.88 -26.06 -3.44
CA PRO A 41 -5.72 -25.56 -4.53
C PRO A 41 -7.05 -26.29 -4.60
N GLY A 42 -8.10 -25.52 -4.93
CA GLY A 42 -9.47 -25.99 -4.99
C GLY A 42 -10.31 -25.48 -3.82
N HIS A 43 -11.54 -25.98 -3.75
CA HIS A 43 -12.48 -25.68 -2.67
C HIS A 43 -12.81 -26.95 -1.90
N LEU A 44 -12.82 -26.85 -0.58
CA LEU A 44 -13.31 -27.91 0.28
C LEU A 44 -14.85 -27.78 0.33
N LEU A 45 -15.53 -28.85 -0.05
CA LEU A 45 -16.98 -28.93 0.00
C LEU A 45 -17.40 -29.36 1.41
N VAL A 46 -18.21 -28.53 2.04
CA VAL A 46 -18.87 -28.85 3.31
C VAL A 46 -20.35 -28.96 3.01
N GLU A 47 -20.95 -30.08 3.35
CA GLU A 47 -22.39 -30.28 3.21
C GLU A 47 -23.13 -29.44 4.24
N ARG A 48 -24.22 -28.80 3.81
CA ARG A 48 -25.13 -28.09 4.71
C ARG A 48 -26.14 -29.08 5.27
N ASP A 49 -26.63 -28.80 6.46
CA ASP A 49 -27.77 -29.52 7.01
C ASP A 49 -29.08 -29.12 6.31
N ASP A 50 -30.19 -29.77 6.70
CA ASP A 50 -31.54 -29.52 6.15
C ASP A 50 -32.02 -28.07 6.33
N SER A 51 -31.40 -27.29 7.23
CA SER A 51 -31.69 -25.87 7.46
C SER A 51 -30.81 -24.93 6.62
N GLU A 52 -30.02 -25.47 5.69
CA GLU A 52 -29.01 -24.76 4.91
C GLU A 52 -27.89 -24.15 5.78
N THR A 53 -27.70 -24.64 7.01
CA THR A 53 -26.67 -24.17 7.95
C THR A 53 -25.42 -25.06 7.88
N LEU A 54 -24.25 -24.47 8.14
CA LEU A 54 -23.01 -25.22 8.29
C LEU A 54 -22.79 -25.59 9.76
N SER A 55 -23.08 -26.83 10.10
CA SER A 55 -22.87 -27.37 11.45
C SER A 55 -21.40 -27.75 11.66
N TRP A 56 -20.92 -27.66 12.90
CA TRP A 56 -19.57 -28.07 13.30
C TRP A 56 -19.30 -29.54 12.99
N PRO A 57 -20.23 -30.50 13.24
CA PRO A 57 -20.03 -31.89 12.83
C PRO A 57 -19.79 -32.05 11.32
N ALA A 58 -20.50 -31.28 10.47
CA ALA A 58 -20.29 -31.31 9.03
C ALA A 58 -18.94 -30.71 8.64
N ILE A 59 -18.58 -29.56 9.21
CA ILE A 59 -17.30 -28.88 8.95
C ILE A 59 -16.12 -29.78 9.36
N PHE A 60 -16.11 -30.26 10.61
CA PHE A 60 -15.03 -31.10 11.14
C PHE A 60 -15.00 -32.48 10.47
N GLY A 61 -16.16 -33.06 10.15
CA GLY A 61 -16.26 -34.27 9.34
C GLY A 61 -15.58 -34.10 7.97
N ALA A 62 -15.81 -32.98 7.29
CA ALA A 62 -15.16 -32.68 6.01
C ALA A 62 -13.64 -32.49 6.14
N LEU A 63 -13.17 -31.85 7.22
CA LEU A 63 -11.74 -31.69 7.51
C LEU A 63 -11.06 -33.04 7.78
N ARG A 64 -11.65 -33.90 8.62
CA ARG A 64 -11.15 -35.26 8.92
C ARG A 64 -11.12 -36.13 7.68
N ASN A 65 -12.19 -36.11 6.88
CA ASN A 65 -12.24 -36.84 5.60
C ASN A 65 -11.15 -36.35 4.63
N THR A 66 -10.92 -35.04 4.58
CA THR A 66 -9.85 -34.46 3.77
C THR A 66 -8.46 -34.88 4.25
N ARG A 67 -8.22 -34.88 5.57
CA ARG A 67 -6.99 -35.38 6.20
C ARG A 67 -6.69 -36.80 5.78
N ALA A 68 -7.68 -37.70 5.93
CA ALA A 68 -7.55 -39.11 5.56
C ALA A 68 -7.32 -39.28 4.05
N LYS A 69 -8.13 -38.62 3.21
CA LYS A 69 -8.05 -38.74 1.75
C LYS A 69 -6.72 -38.24 1.17
N LYS A 70 -6.16 -37.17 1.74
CA LYS A 70 -4.88 -36.57 1.31
C LYS A 70 -3.68 -37.12 2.07
N ALA A 71 -3.87 -38.05 3.01
CA ALA A 71 -2.83 -38.59 3.88
C ALA A 71 -2.01 -37.47 4.58
N ILE A 72 -2.69 -36.45 5.10
CA ILE A 72 -2.05 -35.33 5.80
C ILE A 72 -1.62 -35.81 7.20
N PRO A 73 -0.32 -35.73 7.57
CA PRO A 73 0.18 -36.23 8.85
C PRO A 73 -0.47 -35.53 10.05
N ASP A 74 -0.65 -36.25 11.16
CA ASP A 74 -1.22 -35.69 12.41
C ASP A 74 -0.38 -34.54 12.99
N THR A 75 0.89 -34.45 12.63
CA THR A 75 1.77 -33.33 13.00
C THR A 75 1.49 -32.05 12.19
N GLU A 76 0.81 -32.13 11.04
CA GLU A 76 0.43 -30.96 10.24
C GLU A 76 -0.97 -30.45 10.61
N PHE A 77 -1.15 -29.13 10.51
CA PHE A 77 -2.45 -28.48 10.71
C PHE A 77 -3.26 -28.46 9.42
N ILE A 78 -4.57 -28.56 9.54
CA ILE A 78 -5.53 -28.27 8.47
C ILE A 78 -6.40 -27.11 8.92
N PHE A 79 -6.46 -26.05 8.11
CA PHE A 79 -7.26 -24.87 8.41
C PHE A 79 -8.19 -24.56 7.24
N LEU A 80 -9.50 -24.47 7.51
CA LEU A 80 -10.51 -24.09 6.52
C LEU A 80 -10.94 -22.62 6.69
N LEU A 81 -10.75 -21.81 5.65
CA LEU A 81 -11.31 -20.47 5.57
C LEU A 81 -12.73 -20.52 5.01
N MET A 82 -13.68 -19.97 5.76
CA MET A 82 -15.11 -19.98 5.44
C MET A 82 -15.63 -18.58 5.19
N LYS A 83 -16.52 -18.41 4.21
CA LYS A 83 -17.29 -17.18 4.01
C LYS A 83 -18.69 -17.26 4.59
N SER A 84 -19.19 -18.47 4.83
CA SER A 84 -20.54 -18.69 5.35
C SER A 84 -20.52 -18.78 6.87
N PRO A 85 -21.56 -18.27 7.56
CA PRO A 85 -21.69 -18.46 9.01
C PRO A 85 -21.88 -19.93 9.36
N ASN A 86 -21.41 -20.33 10.54
CA ASN A 86 -21.64 -21.64 11.13
C ASN A 86 -22.80 -21.60 12.14
N GLU A 87 -23.26 -22.77 12.60
CA GLU A 87 -24.43 -22.94 13.48
C GLU A 87 -24.41 -22.10 14.78
N PHE A 88 -23.23 -21.73 15.28
CA PHE A 88 -23.07 -20.88 16.46
C PHE A 88 -22.54 -19.48 16.14
N ASN A 89 -22.33 -19.17 14.85
CA ASN A 89 -21.74 -17.93 14.36
C ASN A 89 -20.36 -17.59 14.98
N TRP A 90 -19.60 -18.63 15.37
CA TRP A 90 -18.25 -18.46 15.92
C TRP A 90 -17.27 -18.00 14.86
N TYR A 91 -16.28 -17.20 15.27
CA TYR A 91 -15.25 -16.69 14.36
C TYR A 91 -14.31 -17.76 13.87
N ALA A 92 -13.83 -18.59 14.79
CA ALA A 92 -12.90 -19.67 14.54
C ALA A 92 -12.94 -20.61 15.75
N THR A 93 -12.66 -21.88 15.50
CA THR A 93 -12.47 -22.88 16.56
C THR A 93 -11.71 -24.07 15.98
N GLU A 94 -11.12 -24.85 16.88
CA GLU A 94 -10.49 -26.13 16.60
C GLU A 94 -11.49 -27.28 16.77
N ASP A 95 -11.22 -28.41 16.11
CA ASP A 95 -11.93 -29.68 16.27
C ASP A 95 -11.59 -30.26 17.65
N PRO A 96 -12.57 -30.46 18.55
CA PRO A 96 -12.30 -30.92 19.92
C PRO A 96 -11.68 -32.32 19.96
N ASP A 97 -11.90 -33.14 18.94
CA ASP A 97 -11.33 -34.49 18.85
C ASP A 97 -9.92 -34.48 18.20
N GLN A 98 -9.57 -33.39 17.50
CA GLN A 98 -8.30 -33.24 16.80
C GLN A 98 -7.93 -31.76 16.64
N MET A 99 -7.30 -31.19 17.66
CA MET A 99 -6.98 -29.76 17.75
C MET A 99 -6.18 -29.17 16.57
N ARG A 100 -5.53 -30.02 15.76
CA ARG A 100 -4.81 -29.61 14.54
C ARG A 100 -5.72 -29.50 13.31
N ASN A 101 -7.02 -29.74 13.45
CA ASN A 101 -8.04 -29.36 12.48
C ASN A 101 -8.76 -28.12 13.01
N ALA A 102 -8.91 -27.09 12.19
CA ALA A 102 -9.60 -25.88 12.57
C ALA A 102 -10.32 -25.24 11.39
N PHE A 103 -11.27 -24.36 11.69
CA PHE A 103 -11.86 -23.47 10.70
C PHE A 103 -11.94 -22.05 11.22
N GLY A 104 -12.06 -21.09 10.29
CA GLY A 104 -12.26 -19.69 10.59
C GLY A 104 -13.18 -19.04 9.57
N HIS A 105 -14.23 -18.39 10.06
CA HIS A 105 -15.09 -17.51 9.29
C HIS A 105 -14.36 -16.19 9.01
N VAL A 106 -14.32 -15.78 7.74
CA VAL A 106 -13.64 -14.58 7.26
C VAL A 106 -14.57 -13.65 6.47
N GLY A 107 -15.86 -14.00 6.38
CA GLY A 107 -16.90 -13.14 5.82
C GLY A 107 -17.33 -12.02 6.77
N ASP A 108 -17.95 -10.97 6.22
CA ASP A 108 -18.63 -9.88 6.95
C ASP A 108 -17.79 -9.05 7.93
N PHE A 109 -16.46 -9.19 7.94
CA PHE A 109 -15.59 -8.39 8.80
C PHE A 109 -15.44 -6.93 8.35
N THR A 110 -15.82 -6.62 7.11
CA THR A 110 -15.80 -5.25 6.57
C THR A 110 -16.69 -4.29 7.35
N TRP A 111 -17.70 -4.80 8.07
CA TRP A 111 -18.57 -4.00 8.95
C TRP A 111 -17.93 -3.64 10.30
N VAL A 112 -16.78 -4.25 10.62
CA VAL A 112 -16.23 -4.32 11.99
C VAL A 112 -14.78 -3.81 12.04
N THR A 113 -14.01 -4.08 11.00
CA THR A 113 -12.61 -3.68 10.88
C THR A 113 -12.27 -3.38 9.42
N THR A 114 -11.29 -2.50 9.22
CA THR A 114 -10.68 -2.24 7.91
C THR A 114 -9.65 -3.29 7.52
N ALA A 115 -9.33 -4.23 8.41
CA ALA A 115 -8.38 -5.29 8.16
C ALA A 115 -8.84 -6.17 6.98
N PRO A 116 -7.96 -6.46 5.99
CA PRO A 116 -8.25 -7.43 4.96
C PRO A 116 -8.55 -8.82 5.56
N PRO A 117 -9.40 -9.66 4.92
CA PRO A 117 -9.70 -11.00 5.41
C PRO A 117 -8.46 -11.85 5.70
N ALA A 118 -7.39 -11.71 4.90
CA ALA A 118 -6.13 -12.43 5.10
C ALA A 118 -5.45 -12.12 6.45
N VAL A 119 -5.57 -10.89 6.95
CA VAL A 119 -5.01 -10.50 8.26
C VAL A 119 -5.74 -11.21 9.41
N ILE A 120 -7.05 -11.34 9.27
CA ILE A 120 -7.91 -12.02 10.25
C ILE A 120 -7.62 -13.53 10.22
N SER A 121 -7.54 -14.11 9.02
CA SER A 121 -7.15 -15.50 8.81
C SER A 121 -5.81 -15.83 9.45
N ALA A 122 -4.80 -14.97 9.29
CA ALA A 122 -3.48 -15.18 9.86
C ALA A 122 -3.53 -15.27 11.40
N HIS A 123 -4.34 -14.42 12.04
CA HIS A 123 -4.55 -14.49 13.50
C HIS A 123 -5.21 -15.80 13.93
N TYR A 124 -6.20 -16.30 13.19
CA TYR A 124 -6.83 -17.59 13.52
C TYR A 124 -5.89 -18.77 13.32
N VAL A 125 -5.11 -18.76 12.24
CA VAL A 125 -4.11 -19.81 11.98
C VAL A 125 -3.08 -19.87 13.10
N LEU A 126 -2.53 -18.71 13.50
CA LEU A 126 -1.63 -18.65 14.65
C LEU A 126 -2.34 -19.16 15.90
N LYS A 127 -3.58 -18.74 16.13
CA LYS A 127 -4.33 -19.13 17.33
C LYS A 127 -4.52 -20.64 17.43
N ALA A 128 -4.87 -21.30 16.33
CA ALA A 128 -5.02 -22.75 16.28
C ALA A 128 -3.72 -23.49 16.62
N ILE A 129 -2.57 -22.98 16.14
CA ILE A 129 -1.27 -23.55 16.50
C ILE A 129 -1.03 -23.43 18.02
N PHE A 130 -1.23 -22.24 18.60
CA PHE A 130 -1.02 -22.05 20.04
C PHE A 130 -2.00 -22.86 20.88
N ASN A 131 -3.29 -22.89 20.52
CA ASN A 131 -4.31 -23.67 21.24
C ASN A 131 -3.94 -25.16 21.26
N ALA A 132 -3.54 -25.73 20.12
CA ALA A 132 -3.09 -27.12 20.07
C ALA A 132 -1.86 -27.36 20.94
N LEU A 133 -0.84 -26.50 20.87
CA LEU A 133 0.38 -26.66 21.68
C LEU A 133 0.15 -26.50 23.18
N VAL A 134 -0.73 -25.57 23.58
CA VAL A 134 -1.09 -25.38 24.99
C VAL A 134 -1.78 -26.64 25.53
N THR A 135 -2.72 -27.19 24.76
CA THR A 135 -3.42 -28.45 25.10
C THR A 135 -2.47 -29.65 25.15
N GLU A 136 -1.60 -29.81 24.16
CA GLU A 136 -0.59 -30.87 24.10
C GLU A 136 0.36 -30.85 25.30
N ARG A 137 0.52 -29.69 25.94
CA ARG A 137 1.31 -29.52 27.17
C ARG A 137 0.50 -29.55 28.46
N GLY A 138 -0.71 -30.09 28.39
CA GLY A 138 -1.54 -30.40 29.55
C GLY A 138 -2.17 -29.18 30.20
N ARG A 139 -2.28 -28.05 29.49
CA ARG A 139 -3.04 -26.88 29.96
C ARG A 139 -4.29 -26.67 29.11
N PRO A 140 -5.46 -26.37 29.71
CA PRO A 140 -6.62 -25.97 28.94
C PRO A 140 -6.36 -24.58 28.33
N TRP A 141 -6.45 -24.49 27.01
CA TRP A 141 -6.17 -23.25 26.27
C TRP A 141 -7.20 -22.16 26.54
N GLU A 142 -8.42 -22.53 26.93
CA GLU A 142 -9.49 -21.62 27.37
C GLU A 142 -9.10 -20.88 28.67
N GLY A 143 -8.21 -21.47 29.47
CA GLY A 143 -7.69 -20.86 30.70
C GLY A 143 -6.85 -19.61 30.45
N LEU A 144 -6.42 -19.37 29.20
CA LEU A 144 -5.69 -18.17 28.79
C LEU A 144 -6.62 -17.02 28.38
N TRP A 145 -7.93 -17.22 28.28
CA TRP A 145 -8.85 -16.22 27.77
C TRP A 145 -8.98 -15.00 28.69
N HIS A 146 -8.86 -13.80 28.11
CA HIS A 146 -9.32 -12.58 28.76
C HIS A 146 -10.79 -12.36 28.43
N LYS A 147 -11.65 -12.47 29.46
CA LYS A 147 -13.07 -12.18 29.34
C LYS A 147 -13.31 -10.71 28.97
N ASP A 148 -12.55 -9.82 29.60
CA ASP A 148 -12.49 -8.40 29.25
C ASP A 148 -11.33 -8.18 28.26
N PRO A 149 -11.62 -7.83 26.99
CA PRO A 149 -10.57 -7.65 25.98
C PRO A 149 -9.61 -6.51 26.36
N ARG A 150 -8.31 -6.80 26.36
CA ARG A 150 -7.23 -5.85 26.70
C ARG A 150 -6.23 -5.62 25.55
N GLY A 151 -6.55 -6.08 24.35
CA GLY A 151 -5.65 -6.06 23.19
C GLY A 151 -4.68 -7.24 23.15
N CYS A 152 -4.96 -8.33 23.87
CA CYS A 152 -4.09 -9.48 23.83
C CYS A 152 -4.50 -10.48 22.74
N PHE A 153 -3.53 -11.20 22.19
CA PHE A 153 -3.70 -12.38 21.35
C PHE A 153 -4.68 -13.43 21.90
N TYR A 154 -4.88 -13.46 23.23
CA TYR A 154 -5.80 -14.35 23.93
C TYR A 154 -7.09 -13.70 24.44
N ASP A 155 -7.45 -12.50 23.97
CA ASP A 155 -8.79 -11.96 24.23
C ASP A 155 -9.90 -12.84 23.62
N PHE A 156 -10.97 -13.08 24.39
CA PHE A 156 -12.11 -13.90 23.95
C PHE A 156 -12.95 -13.23 22.85
N CYS A 157 -13.05 -11.89 22.88
CA CYS A 157 -13.78 -11.08 21.90
C CYS A 157 -15.18 -11.61 21.57
N ALA A 158 -16.08 -11.68 22.55
CA ALA A 158 -17.46 -12.14 22.34
C ALA A 158 -18.19 -11.36 21.22
N GLU A 159 -17.97 -10.04 21.16
CA GLU A 159 -18.54 -9.15 20.15
C GLU A 159 -17.56 -8.91 19.00
N LYS A 160 -18.04 -8.87 17.74
CA LYS A 160 -17.15 -8.77 16.56
C LYS A 160 -16.26 -7.53 16.67
N GLN A 161 -16.81 -6.41 17.15
CA GLN A 161 -16.12 -5.13 17.29
C GLN A 161 -14.89 -5.21 18.20
N GLN A 162 -14.88 -6.14 19.16
CA GLN A 162 -13.75 -6.36 20.06
C GLN A 162 -12.55 -6.99 19.34
N MET A 163 -12.77 -7.73 18.24
CA MET A 163 -11.68 -8.26 17.41
C MET A 163 -10.76 -7.15 16.90
N ASN A 164 -11.31 -5.98 16.58
CA ASN A 164 -10.54 -4.85 16.09
C ASN A 164 -9.50 -4.38 17.12
N LEU A 165 -9.81 -4.42 18.43
CA LEU A 165 -8.85 -4.06 19.48
C LEU A 165 -7.61 -4.98 19.44
N LYS A 166 -7.81 -6.29 19.37
CA LYS A 166 -6.73 -7.29 19.30
C LYS A 166 -5.90 -7.15 18.03
N LEU A 167 -6.54 -6.94 16.87
CA LEU A 167 -5.81 -6.75 15.60
C LEU A 167 -4.98 -5.46 15.60
N ARG A 168 -5.44 -4.40 16.28
CA ARG A 168 -4.77 -3.08 16.34
C ARG A 168 -3.64 -2.97 17.35
N THR A 169 -3.65 -3.84 18.34
CA THR A 169 -2.64 -3.90 19.41
C THR A 169 -1.55 -4.90 19.05
N ALA A 170 -1.89 -6.00 18.38
CA ALA A 170 -0.95 -7.02 17.89
C ALA A 170 0.01 -7.52 18.98
N ASP A 171 -0.49 -7.68 20.20
CA ASP A 171 0.33 -7.96 21.38
C ASP A 171 -0.01 -9.29 22.06
N ILE A 172 0.97 -9.86 22.76
CA ILE A 172 0.80 -10.98 23.69
C ILE A 172 1.15 -10.43 25.08
N CYS A 173 0.14 -10.26 25.92
CA CYS A 173 0.33 -9.67 27.25
C CYS A 173 1.30 -10.49 28.12
N GLY A 174 1.83 -9.85 29.16
CA GLY A 174 2.78 -10.47 30.09
C GLY A 174 2.30 -11.79 30.69
N ASP A 175 1.03 -11.91 31.06
CA ASP A 175 0.47 -13.13 31.67
C ASP A 175 0.46 -14.31 30.68
N CYS A 176 0.07 -14.06 29.42
CA CYS A 176 0.10 -15.08 28.38
C CYS A 176 1.55 -15.43 28.00
N MET A 177 2.43 -14.44 27.91
CA MET A 177 3.84 -14.65 27.61
C MET A 177 4.51 -15.51 28.68
N GLN A 178 4.25 -15.21 29.96
CA GLN A 178 4.74 -16.01 31.08
C GLN A 178 4.23 -17.46 30.97
N THR A 179 2.94 -17.64 30.66
CA THR A 179 2.40 -18.98 30.49
C THR A 179 3.06 -19.73 29.33
N PHE A 180 3.31 -19.07 28.20
CA PHE A 180 4.01 -19.66 27.06
C PHE A 180 5.44 -20.08 27.41
N GLN A 181 6.15 -19.26 28.18
CA GLN A 181 7.49 -19.58 28.68
C GLN A 181 7.46 -20.76 29.64
N ASP A 182 6.52 -20.77 30.60
CA ASP A 182 6.39 -21.82 31.61
C ASP A 182 6.12 -23.20 31.00
N ILE A 183 5.32 -23.24 29.93
CA ILE A 183 5.05 -24.48 29.19
C ILE A 183 6.06 -24.72 28.07
N GLY A 184 7.05 -23.85 27.85
CA GLY A 184 8.14 -24.04 26.89
C GLY A 184 7.75 -23.87 25.41
N ILE A 185 6.85 -22.94 25.07
CA ILE A 185 6.53 -22.63 23.65
C ILE A 185 7.80 -22.11 22.98
N PRO A 186 8.16 -22.60 21.77
CA PRO A 186 9.41 -22.19 21.14
C PRO A 186 9.49 -20.68 20.88
N ASP A 187 10.60 -20.05 21.28
CA ASP A 187 10.82 -18.61 21.05
C ASP A 187 10.77 -18.25 19.56
N ALA A 188 11.19 -19.15 18.67
CA ALA A 188 11.11 -18.94 17.23
C ALA A 188 9.65 -18.83 16.74
N LEU A 189 8.73 -19.59 17.33
CA LEU A 189 7.29 -19.49 17.04
C LEU A 189 6.72 -18.17 17.54
N ILE A 190 7.07 -17.78 18.78
CA ILE A 190 6.66 -16.49 19.35
C ILE A 190 7.19 -15.34 18.50
N GLY A 191 8.47 -15.38 18.11
CA GLY A 191 9.11 -14.37 17.27
C GLY A 191 8.41 -14.19 15.92
N GLN A 192 8.13 -15.29 15.21
CA GLN A 192 7.40 -15.23 13.94
C GLN A 192 5.96 -14.73 14.13
N THR A 193 5.31 -15.14 15.20
CA THR A 193 3.94 -14.71 15.55
C THR A 193 3.89 -13.19 15.73
N VAL A 194 4.81 -12.62 16.52
CA VAL A 194 4.92 -11.17 16.73
C VAL A 194 5.18 -10.45 15.41
N GLN A 195 6.07 -10.94 14.55
CA GLN A 195 6.35 -10.33 13.25
C GLN A 195 5.12 -10.30 12.34
N VAL A 196 4.41 -11.43 12.22
CA VAL A 196 3.19 -11.56 11.41
C VAL A 196 2.06 -10.67 11.97
N MET A 197 1.90 -10.63 13.29
CA MET A 197 0.89 -9.79 13.95
C MET A 197 1.21 -8.30 13.79
N GLU A 198 2.47 -7.88 13.91
CA GLU A 198 2.87 -6.48 13.73
C GLU A 198 2.69 -6.01 12.28
N ALA A 199 3.07 -6.84 11.30
CA ALA A 199 2.79 -6.55 9.89
C ALA A 199 1.29 -6.45 9.60
N SER A 200 0.50 -7.29 10.25
CA SER A 200 -0.97 -7.28 10.19
C SER A 200 -1.59 -6.02 10.80
N ARG A 201 -1.02 -5.53 11.92
CA ARG A 201 -1.50 -4.37 12.68
C ARG A 201 -1.69 -3.13 11.82
N LEU A 202 -0.76 -2.89 10.90
CA LEU A 202 -0.78 -1.73 10.01
C LEU A 202 -2.01 -1.71 9.10
N SER A 203 -2.59 -2.87 8.79
CA SER A 203 -3.81 -2.98 7.97
C SER A 203 -5.10 -2.94 8.80
N ALA A 204 -4.99 -3.15 10.11
CA ALA A 204 -6.13 -3.20 11.03
C ALA A 204 -6.40 -1.87 11.76
N ILE A 205 -5.41 -0.98 11.86
CA ILE A 205 -5.64 0.35 12.42
C ILE A 205 -6.38 1.23 11.42
N ASN A 206 -7.36 2.01 11.88
CA ASN A 206 -8.10 2.95 11.04
C ASN A 206 -7.18 4.00 10.40
N THR A 207 -6.01 4.25 11.01
CA THR A 207 -4.97 5.10 10.43
C THR A 207 -4.02 4.37 9.50
N GLY A 208 -4.24 3.09 9.23
CA GLY A 208 -3.45 2.22 8.36
C GLY A 208 -3.38 2.73 6.92
N PRO A 209 -4.47 3.28 6.36
CA PRO A 209 -4.41 4.03 5.10
C PRO A 209 -3.53 5.30 5.16
N PHE A 210 -3.26 5.84 6.35
CA PHE A 210 -2.32 6.94 6.59
C PHE A 210 -0.93 6.46 7.04
N LEU A 211 -0.76 5.16 7.30
CA LEU A 211 0.55 4.56 7.50
C LEU A 211 1.19 4.30 6.12
N PRO A 212 2.49 4.60 5.94
CA PRO A 212 3.14 4.31 4.67
C PRO A 212 3.24 2.79 4.47
N LYS A 213 2.47 2.22 3.53
CA LYS A 213 3.00 1.08 2.75
C LYS A 213 4.06 1.69 1.85
N ALA A 214 5.29 1.18 1.85
CA ALA A 214 6.31 1.66 0.93
C ALA A 214 5.85 1.42 -0.52
N ARG A 215 5.23 2.45 -1.11
CA ARG A 215 4.86 2.48 -2.51
C ARG A 215 6.08 2.91 -3.28
N HIS A 216 6.30 2.33 -4.46
CA HIS A 216 7.46 2.67 -5.27
C HIS A 216 7.56 4.19 -5.54
N PHE A 217 6.41 4.88 -5.58
CA PHE A 217 6.32 6.34 -5.76
C PHE A 217 6.39 7.19 -4.47
N ASP A 218 6.56 6.61 -3.28
CA ASP A 218 6.66 7.41 -2.04
C ASP A 218 7.94 8.28 -2.00
N ALA A 219 8.98 7.89 -2.75
CA ALA A 219 10.20 8.68 -2.91
C ALA A 219 10.13 9.67 -4.09
N TRP A 220 9.06 9.65 -4.88
CA TRP A 220 8.93 10.53 -6.04
C TRP A 220 8.52 11.95 -5.62
N PRO A 221 8.79 12.96 -6.46
CA PRO A 221 8.28 14.32 -6.30
C PRO A 221 6.75 14.36 -6.15
N PHE A 222 6.27 15.18 -5.21
CA PHE A 222 4.84 15.23 -4.83
C PHE A 222 3.86 15.30 -6.02
N PRO A 223 4.03 16.17 -7.05
CA PRO A 223 3.10 16.24 -8.18
C PRO A 223 2.93 14.90 -8.92
N VAL A 224 4.03 14.18 -9.10
CA VAL A 224 4.06 12.90 -9.82
C VAL A 224 3.49 11.79 -8.95
N ALA A 225 3.91 11.73 -7.68
CA ALA A 225 3.44 10.74 -6.72
C ALA A 225 1.94 10.84 -6.43
N VAL A 226 1.41 12.06 -6.25
CA VAL A 226 0.01 12.29 -5.89
C VAL A 226 -0.94 11.94 -7.04
N THR A 227 -0.54 12.21 -8.29
CA THR A 227 -1.33 11.84 -9.47
C THR A 227 -1.32 10.32 -9.71
N ARG A 228 -0.20 9.62 -9.47
CA ARG A 228 -0.16 8.15 -9.54
C ARG A 228 -1.03 7.50 -8.46
N HIS A 229 -0.97 8.03 -7.24
CA HIS A 229 -1.82 7.56 -6.14
C HIS A 229 -3.32 7.67 -6.51
N LYS A 230 -3.74 8.81 -7.06
CA LYS A 230 -5.12 9.01 -7.53
C LYS A 230 -5.53 7.99 -8.60
N ALA A 231 -4.63 7.69 -9.55
CA ALA A 231 -4.90 6.69 -10.58
C ALA A 231 -5.11 5.28 -10.01
N ILE A 232 -4.31 4.88 -9.01
CA ILE A 232 -4.44 3.56 -8.36
C ILE A 232 -5.73 3.47 -7.52
N GLN A 233 -6.14 4.57 -6.88
CA GLN A 233 -7.36 4.60 -6.07
C GLN A 233 -8.64 4.54 -6.91
N ALA A 234 -8.59 4.98 -8.17
CA ALA A 234 -9.75 5.00 -9.06
C ALA A 234 -10.21 3.57 -9.40
N GLN A 235 -11.38 3.18 -8.87
CA GLN A 235 -11.97 1.86 -9.10
C GLN A 235 -12.75 1.77 -10.42
N VAL A 236 -13.36 2.88 -10.85
CA VAL A 236 -14.16 2.95 -12.09
C VAL A 236 -13.21 3.04 -13.28
N PRO A 237 -13.30 2.17 -14.30
CA PRO A 237 -12.35 2.13 -15.41
C PRO A 237 -12.20 3.46 -16.16
N MET A 238 -13.30 4.15 -16.45
CA MET A 238 -13.26 5.47 -17.10
C MET A 238 -12.53 6.51 -16.24
N ALA A 239 -12.84 6.57 -14.94
CA ALA A 239 -12.16 7.47 -14.01
C ALA A 239 -10.66 7.14 -13.89
N ARG A 240 -10.31 5.85 -13.83
CA ARG A 240 -8.92 5.38 -13.80
C ARG A 240 -8.18 5.77 -15.06
N LEU A 241 -8.78 5.59 -16.24
CA LEU A 241 -8.21 6.02 -17.52
C LEU A 241 -7.87 7.52 -17.51
N PHE A 242 -8.79 8.34 -17.01
CA PHE A 242 -8.59 9.79 -16.91
C PHE A 242 -7.52 10.17 -15.90
N MET A 243 -7.48 9.52 -14.74
CA MET A 243 -6.41 9.75 -13.77
C MET A 243 -5.04 9.29 -14.29
N LEU A 244 -4.98 8.23 -15.12
CA LEU A 244 -3.76 7.82 -15.80
C LEU A 244 -3.28 8.87 -16.82
N PHE A 245 -4.20 9.50 -17.57
CA PHE A 245 -3.83 10.64 -18.43
C PHE A 245 -3.33 11.85 -17.64
N ASP A 246 -3.97 12.17 -16.52
CA ASP A 246 -3.54 13.28 -15.67
C ASP A 246 -2.18 12.99 -15.03
N HIS A 247 -1.92 11.73 -14.67
CA HIS A 247 -0.61 11.29 -14.19
C HIS A 247 0.46 11.42 -15.29
N PHE A 248 0.18 10.94 -16.50
CA PHE A 248 1.08 11.10 -17.64
C PHE A 248 1.38 12.58 -17.93
N ASP A 249 0.36 13.45 -17.98
CA ASP A 249 0.54 14.89 -18.17
C ASP A 249 1.43 15.51 -17.09
N CYS A 250 1.19 15.15 -15.82
CA CYS A 250 1.98 15.64 -14.70
C CYS A 250 3.44 15.16 -14.76
N LEU A 251 3.66 13.90 -15.14
CA LEU A 251 5.00 13.32 -15.31
C LEU A 251 5.78 14.05 -16.39
N ILE A 252 5.18 14.25 -17.58
CA ILE A 252 5.83 14.96 -18.69
C ILE A 252 6.14 16.41 -18.30
N ARG A 253 5.20 17.13 -17.68
CA ARG A 253 5.43 18.48 -17.15
C ARG A 253 6.62 18.51 -16.21
N TYR A 254 6.66 17.60 -15.23
CA TYR A 254 7.73 17.54 -14.26
C TYR A 254 9.09 17.35 -14.95
N LEU A 255 9.20 16.40 -15.88
CA LEU A 255 10.43 16.14 -16.62
C LEU A 255 10.89 17.37 -17.43
N VAL A 256 9.99 18.01 -18.17
CA VAL A 256 10.31 19.21 -18.96
C VAL A 256 10.83 20.33 -18.06
N LEU A 257 10.11 20.64 -16.98
CA LEU A 257 10.42 21.77 -16.10
C LEU A 257 11.74 21.54 -15.35
N THR A 258 11.97 20.33 -14.85
CA THR A 258 13.21 19.98 -14.16
C THR A 258 14.41 19.97 -15.10
N HIS A 259 14.30 19.38 -16.29
CA HIS A 259 15.38 19.42 -17.28
C HIS A 259 15.70 20.85 -17.73
N ALA A 260 14.69 21.69 -18.01
CA ALA A 260 14.90 23.09 -18.35
C ALA A 260 15.67 23.83 -17.24
N THR A 261 15.33 23.56 -15.99
CA THR A 261 15.97 24.14 -14.80
C THR A 261 17.40 23.66 -14.61
N ILE A 262 17.66 22.36 -14.79
CA ILE A 262 19.02 21.77 -14.72
C ILE A 262 19.89 22.34 -15.85
N ALA A 263 19.34 22.47 -17.05
CA ALA A 263 20.04 23.00 -18.21
C ALA A 263 20.18 24.54 -18.22
N HIS A 264 19.64 25.24 -17.22
CA HIS A 264 19.56 26.71 -17.17
C HIS A 264 18.92 27.34 -18.42
N ARG A 265 17.92 26.66 -19.00
CA ARG A 265 17.18 27.13 -20.16
C ARG A 265 15.79 27.59 -19.72
N PRO A 266 15.51 28.91 -19.70
CA PRO A 266 14.17 29.37 -19.37
C PRO A 266 13.16 28.82 -20.38
N LEU A 267 12.10 28.22 -19.87
CA LEU A 267 10.94 27.77 -20.62
C LEU A 267 9.84 28.83 -20.57
N GLU A 268 9.37 29.25 -21.74
CA GLU A 268 8.14 30.03 -21.85
C GLU A 268 6.95 29.08 -22.03
N VAL A 269 6.08 29.00 -21.02
CA VAL A 269 4.92 28.11 -21.04
C VAL A 269 3.71 28.88 -21.57
N SER A 270 3.14 28.40 -22.68
CA SER A 270 1.92 28.98 -23.24
C SER A 270 0.74 28.83 -22.27
N ASP A 271 -0.15 29.82 -22.22
CA ASP A 271 -1.37 29.74 -21.42
C ASP A 271 -2.20 28.51 -21.79
N ARG A 272 -2.50 27.67 -20.79
CA ARG A 272 -3.20 26.39 -20.92
C ARG A 272 -2.53 25.43 -21.91
N ALA A 273 -1.22 25.30 -21.81
CA ALA A 273 -0.43 24.36 -22.60
C ALA A 273 -1.08 22.96 -22.60
N SER A 274 -1.41 22.46 -23.78
CA SER A 274 -2.00 21.13 -23.96
C SER A 274 -0.96 20.04 -23.71
N LEU A 275 -1.39 18.79 -23.49
CA LEU A 275 -0.47 17.66 -23.41
C LEU A 275 0.44 17.57 -24.65
N GLY A 276 -0.11 17.83 -25.84
CA GLY A 276 0.68 17.84 -27.08
C GLY A 276 1.80 18.89 -27.05
N TRP A 277 1.54 20.07 -26.47
CA TRP A 277 2.57 21.09 -26.26
C TRP A 277 3.68 20.59 -25.33
N TRP A 278 3.32 19.94 -24.21
CA TRP A 278 4.28 19.39 -23.25
C TRP A 278 5.13 18.26 -23.85
N VAL A 279 4.53 17.38 -24.64
CA VAL A 279 5.25 16.32 -25.36
C VAL A 279 6.22 16.91 -26.39
N GLN A 280 5.82 17.96 -27.11
CA GLN A 280 6.74 18.68 -28.02
C GLN A 280 7.87 19.39 -27.27
N ALA A 281 7.58 19.99 -26.11
CA ALA A 281 8.60 20.60 -25.27
C ALA A 281 9.59 19.54 -24.75
N LEU A 282 9.10 18.37 -24.36
CA LEU A 282 9.93 17.22 -23.97
C LEU A 282 10.80 16.74 -25.13
N SER A 283 10.26 16.67 -26.35
CA SER A 283 11.03 16.32 -27.56
C SER A 283 12.18 17.28 -27.83
N ARG A 284 11.94 18.60 -27.69
CA ARG A 284 13.02 19.60 -27.81
C ARG A 284 14.07 19.46 -26.71
N ALA A 285 13.66 19.17 -25.48
CA ALA A 285 14.58 18.92 -24.37
C ALA A 285 15.37 17.61 -24.54
N GLY A 286 14.72 16.58 -25.10
CA GLY A 286 15.23 15.23 -25.23
C GLY A 286 16.15 14.98 -26.42
N ALA A 287 16.32 15.93 -27.34
CA ALA A 287 17.17 15.77 -28.53
C ALA A 287 18.62 15.33 -28.23
N GLN A 288 19.10 15.53 -27.01
CA GLN A 288 20.44 15.11 -26.55
C GLN A 288 20.40 14.25 -25.27
N ASP A 289 19.21 13.92 -24.77
CA ASP A 289 19.02 13.15 -23.54
C ASP A 289 18.39 11.80 -23.86
N ARG A 290 19.12 10.71 -23.53
CA ARG A 290 18.71 9.34 -23.83
C ARG A 290 17.43 8.96 -23.09
N MET A 291 17.31 9.31 -21.81
CA MET A 291 16.16 8.96 -20.99
C MET A 291 14.90 9.65 -21.56
N LEU A 292 15.00 10.94 -21.87
CA LEU A 292 13.85 11.67 -22.44
C LEU A 292 13.45 11.18 -23.82
N SER A 293 14.44 10.81 -24.66
CA SER A 293 14.19 10.20 -25.97
C SER A 293 13.44 8.87 -25.83
N GLU A 294 13.83 8.05 -24.85
CA GLU A 294 13.19 6.76 -24.59
C GLU A 294 11.77 6.92 -24.05
N VAL A 295 11.54 7.88 -23.15
CA VAL A 295 10.18 8.24 -22.67
C VAL A 295 9.26 8.59 -23.84
N LEU A 296 9.75 9.38 -24.80
CA LEU A 296 8.97 9.77 -25.99
C LEU A 296 8.67 8.58 -26.89
N ARG A 297 9.67 7.72 -27.13
CA ARG A 297 9.50 6.47 -27.92
C ARG A 297 8.43 5.58 -27.30
N ILE A 298 8.48 5.34 -25.99
CA ILE A 298 7.50 4.51 -25.28
C ILE A 298 6.09 5.14 -25.35
N ALA A 299 5.98 6.46 -25.17
CA ALA A 299 4.70 7.16 -25.24
C ALA A 299 4.09 7.15 -26.65
N GLU A 300 4.91 7.24 -27.69
CA GLU A 300 4.51 7.14 -29.10
C GLU A 300 4.04 5.73 -29.45
N GLU A 301 4.80 4.70 -29.08
CA GLU A 301 4.44 3.29 -29.28
C GLU A 301 3.15 2.89 -28.54
N GLY A 302 2.93 3.48 -27.36
CA GLY A 302 1.69 3.29 -26.61
C GLY A 302 0.53 4.18 -27.09
N HIS A 303 0.73 4.99 -28.12
CA HIS A 303 -0.28 5.91 -28.68
C HIS A 303 -0.93 6.82 -27.63
N VAL A 304 -0.22 7.22 -26.57
CA VAL A 304 -0.83 7.86 -25.39
C VAL A 304 -1.56 9.16 -25.73
N VAL A 305 -0.94 10.02 -26.55
CA VAL A 305 -1.51 11.31 -26.96
C VAL A 305 -2.73 11.10 -27.86
N GLN A 306 -2.65 10.16 -28.80
CA GLN A 306 -3.76 9.81 -29.68
C GLN A 306 -4.95 9.28 -28.88
N LEU A 307 -4.70 8.28 -28.01
CA LEU A 307 -5.71 7.69 -27.15
C LEU A 307 -6.38 8.74 -26.25
N ARG A 308 -5.61 9.68 -25.69
CA ARG A 308 -6.19 10.80 -24.92
C ARG A 308 -7.13 11.64 -25.77
N ASN A 309 -6.70 12.03 -26.97
CA ASN A 309 -7.49 12.91 -27.83
C ASN A 309 -8.78 12.22 -28.30
N GLU A 310 -8.72 10.93 -28.62
CA GLU A 310 -9.89 10.12 -28.96
C GLU A 310 -10.87 10.02 -27.78
N MET A 311 -10.35 9.68 -26.58
CA MET A 311 -11.19 9.35 -25.43
C MET A 311 -11.68 10.56 -24.62
N ARG A 312 -10.94 11.67 -24.59
CA ARG A 312 -11.36 12.92 -23.93
C ARG A 312 -11.87 13.99 -24.90
N GLY A 313 -11.41 14.00 -26.16
CA GLY A 313 -11.69 15.09 -27.10
C GLY A 313 -12.95 14.89 -27.93
N HIS A 314 -13.35 13.65 -28.21
CA HIS A 314 -14.56 13.32 -28.95
C HIS A 314 -15.57 12.69 -27.99
N GLY A 315 -16.50 13.50 -27.48
CA GLY A 315 -17.41 13.20 -26.36
C GLY A 315 -18.40 12.03 -26.50
N TYR A 316 -18.09 11.02 -27.31
CA TYR A 316 -18.80 9.75 -27.33
C TYR A 316 -18.35 8.88 -26.16
N LEU A 317 -18.74 9.29 -24.95
CA LEU A 317 -18.60 8.43 -23.79
C LEU A 317 -19.54 7.23 -23.99
N ASN A 318 -18.96 6.06 -24.23
CA ASN A 318 -19.74 4.83 -24.22
C ASN A 318 -20.37 4.71 -22.83
N ALA A 319 -21.68 4.51 -22.75
CA ALA A 319 -22.44 4.47 -21.50
C ALA A 319 -22.04 3.28 -20.59
N GLN A 320 -21.22 2.35 -21.10
CA GLN A 320 -20.74 1.18 -20.38
C GLN A 320 -19.28 1.36 -19.94
N ASP A 321 -19.07 1.60 -18.65
CA ASP A 321 -17.74 1.79 -18.04
C ASP A 321 -16.75 0.63 -18.31
N LEU A 322 -17.25 -0.58 -18.49
CA LEU A 322 -16.40 -1.75 -18.78
C LEU A 322 -15.71 -1.66 -20.14
N ALA A 323 -16.24 -0.89 -21.09
CA ALA A 323 -15.64 -0.71 -22.42
C ALA A 323 -14.25 -0.02 -22.36
N TYR A 324 -13.94 0.67 -21.26
CA TYR A 324 -12.66 1.37 -21.08
C TYR A 324 -11.54 0.46 -20.52
N GLN A 325 -11.87 -0.73 -20.01
CA GLN A 325 -10.89 -1.67 -19.41
C GLN A 325 -9.68 -1.97 -20.33
N PRO A 326 -9.86 -2.28 -21.63
CA PRO A 326 -8.73 -2.53 -22.52
C PRO A 326 -7.82 -1.29 -22.68
N CYS A 327 -8.42 -0.09 -22.72
CA CYS A 327 -7.67 1.17 -22.80
C CYS A 327 -6.89 1.43 -21.50
N VAL A 328 -7.50 1.17 -20.34
CA VAL A 328 -6.82 1.28 -19.03
C VAL A 328 -5.61 0.36 -18.98
N ALA A 329 -5.78 -0.93 -19.32
CA ALA A 329 -4.70 -1.90 -19.28
C ALA A 329 -3.54 -1.54 -20.23
N SER A 330 -3.87 -1.09 -21.45
CA SER A 330 -2.87 -0.64 -22.43
C SER A 330 -2.11 0.60 -21.96
N LEU A 331 -2.83 1.62 -21.47
CA LEU A 331 -2.24 2.86 -21.00
C LEU A 331 -1.40 2.65 -19.74
N GLU A 332 -1.89 1.85 -18.79
CA GLU A 332 -1.17 1.55 -17.55
C GLU A 332 0.14 0.81 -17.83
N SER A 333 0.12 -0.20 -18.72
CA SER A 333 1.33 -0.90 -19.16
C SER A 333 2.36 0.05 -19.80
N THR A 334 1.88 1.02 -20.59
CA THR A 334 2.74 2.05 -21.20
C THR A 334 3.33 2.99 -20.15
N ILE A 335 2.50 3.51 -19.24
CA ILE A 335 2.94 4.40 -18.16
C ILE A 335 3.95 3.69 -17.26
N GLU A 336 3.74 2.42 -16.90
CA GLU A 336 4.69 1.67 -16.06
C GLU A 336 6.06 1.50 -16.73
N LYS A 337 6.12 1.38 -18.06
CA LYS A 337 7.41 1.38 -18.78
C LYS A 337 8.11 2.72 -18.67
N ILE A 338 7.38 3.82 -18.82
CA ILE A 338 7.90 5.19 -18.66
C ILE A 338 8.37 5.41 -17.22
N GLU A 339 7.57 5.02 -16.23
CA GLU A 339 7.90 5.11 -14.80
C GLU A 339 9.21 4.42 -14.49
N ARG A 340 9.45 3.21 -15.04
CA ARG A 340 10.72 2.49 -14.88
C ARG A 340 11.90 3.24 -15.47
N GLU A 341 11.73 3.85 -16.65
CA GLU A 341 12.80 4.61 -17.30
C GLU A 341 13.21 5.84 -16.49
N VAL A 342 12.24 6.50 -15.85
CA VAL A 342 12.48 7.77 -15.12
C VAL A 342 12.65 7.62 -13.61
N ASP A 343 12.45 6.42 -13.04
CA ASP A 343 12.46 6.21 -11.58
C ASP A 343 13.78 6.69 -10.93
N SER A 344 14.92 6.38 -11.55
CA SER A 344 16.22 6.84 -11.05
C SER A 344 16.33 8.37 -11.04
N PHE A 345 15.81 9.02 -12.08
CA PHE A 345 15.78 10.48 -12.18
C PHE A 345 14.85 11.09 -11.11
N LEU A 346 13.65 10.54 -10.92
CA LEU A 346 12.68 11.00 -9.93
C LEU A 346 13.21 10.86 -8.49
N ARG A 347 13.93 9.77 -8.18
CA ARG A 347 14.54 9.58 -6.85
C ARG A 347 15.73 10.49 -6.61
N ARG A 348 16.52 10.76 -7.65
CA ARG A 348 17.70 11.64 -7.57
C ARG A 348 17.31 13.10 -7.33
N HIS A 349 16.26 13.57 -8.01
CA HIS A 349 15.84 14.97 -8.01
C HIS A 349 14.62 15.19 -7.12
N ARG A 350 14.84 15.76 -5.94
CA ARG A 350 13.82 15.93 -4.90
C ARG A 350 13.30 17.35 -4.93
N LEU A 351 12.01 17.55 -4.62
CA LEU A 351 11.46 18.88 -4.44
C LEU A 351 11.50 19.26 -2.96
N VAL A 352 11.96 20.47 -2.66
CA VAL A 352 12.06 20.97 -1.28
C VAL A 352 11.65 22.44 -1.20
N VAL A 353 11.16 22.85 -0.02
CA VAL A 353 10.91 24.26 0.31
C VAL A 353 11.75 24.62 1.54
N PRO A 354 12.74 25.51 1.42
CA PRO A 354 13.49 26.01 2.56
C PRO A 354 12.60 26.86 3.46
N LEU A 355 12.59 26.52 4.75
CA LEU A 355 11.80 27.21 5.78
C LEU A 355 12.69 28.10 6.65
N GLN A 356 13.82 27.56 7.13
CA GLN A 356 14.72 28.22 8.06
C GLN A 356 16.17 27.84 7.78
N PHE A 357 17.10 28.74 8.09
CA PHE A 357 18.54 28.52 7.99
C PHE A 357 19.22 28.77 9.34
N GLY A 358 20.32 28.08 9.58
CA GLY A 358 21.15 28.30 10.76
C GLY A 358 22.62 28.06 10.47
N LEU A 359 23.47 28.60 11.33
CA LEU A 359 24.91 28.34 11.39
C LEU A 359 25.23 27.82 12.79
N ALA A 360 25.74 26.60 12.89
CA ALA A 360 26.16 26.00 14.15
C ALA A 360 27.51 25.34 13.95
N GLU A 361 28.47 25.63 14.83
CA GLU A 361 29.82 25.04 14.78
C GLU A 361 30.52 25.22 13.41
N GLY A 362 30.29 26.36 12.76
CA GLY A 362 30.85 26.66 11.43
C GLY A 362 30.18 25.90 10.28
N ARG A 363 29.11 25.15 10.53
CA ARG A 363 28.34 24.41 9.52
C ARG A 363 26.98 25.03 9.29
N TYR A 364 26.60 25.14 8.02
CA TYR A 364 25.30 25.66 7.61
C TYR A 364 24.25 24.55 7.65
N TYR A 365 23.08 24.85 8.19
CA TYR A 365 21.94 23.95 8.24
C TYR A 365 20.71 24.61 7.63
N ALA A 366 19.83 23.81 7.04
CA ALA A 366 18.51 24.23 6.61
C ALA A 366 17.44 23.29 7.18
N THR A 367 16.34 23.88 7.65
CA THR A 367 15.07 23.16 7.83
C THR A 367 14.31 23.24 6.53
N LEU A 368 14.03 22.08 5.93
CA LEU A 368 13.40 21.94 4.63
C LEU A 368 12.07 21.21 4.76
N LYS A 369 11.05 21.64 4.03
CA LYS A 369 9.84 20.84 3.79
C LYS A 369 10.08 19.98 2.56
N GLU A 370 10.08 18.66 2.71
CA GLU A 370 10.34 17.73 1.60
C GLU A 370 9.05 17.40 0.84
N LEU A 371 8.95 17.86 -0.40
CA LEU A 371 7.77 17.67 -1.24
C LEU A 371 7.84 16.32 -1.97
N VAL A 372 7.75 15.23 -1.21
CA VAL A 372 7.90 13.84 -1.68
C VAL A 372 6.68 12.99 -1.33
N GLY A 373 6.44 11.96 -2.14
CA GLY A 373 5.33 11.05 -1.97
C GLY A 373 3.97 11.71 -2.22
N SER A 374 2.90 11.02 -1.85
CA SER A 374 1.53 11.46 -2.17
C SER A 374 0.81 12.15 -1.01
N ASN A 375 1.52 12.43 0.09
CA ASN A 375 0.93 13.03 1.30
C ASN A 375 0.90 14.56 1.17
N LEU A 376 -0.22 15.18 1.54
CA LEU A 376 -0.35 16.64 1.56
C LEU A 376 0.50 17.27 2.67
N ILE A 377 0.66 16.53 3.78
CA ILE A 377 1.52 16.92 4.89
C ILE A 377 2.91 16.38 4.58
N ASN A 378 3.79 17.32 4.24
CA ASN A 378 5.16 17.05 3.87
C ASN A 378 6.05 17.22 5.11
N PRO A 379 6.89 16.24 5.46
CA PRO A 379 7.70 16.30 6.66
C PRO A 379 8.75 17.41 6.57
N GLU A 380 9.07 17.98 7.73
CA GLU A 380 10.22 18.87 7.86
C GLU A 380 11.47 18.06 8.20
N THR A 381 12.55 18.30 7.47
CA THR A 381 13.84 17.67 7.72
C THR A 381 14.89 18.74 7.93
N LYS A 382 15.76 18.52 8.92
CA LYS A 382 16.94 19.35 9.13
C LYS A 382 18.11 18.72 8.39
N THR A 383 18.73 19.45 7.48
CA THR A 383 19.86 18.97 6.68
C THR A 383 21.07 19.90 6.81
N GLU A 384 22.26 19.31 6.74
CA GLU A 384 23.53 20.04 6.64
C GLU A 384 23.76 20.46 5.18
N LEU A 385 24.01 21.75 4.96
CA LEU A 385 24.31 22.30 3.64
C LEU A 385 25.80 22.18 3.33
N ALA A 386 26.13 21.92 2.07
CA ALA A 386 27.53 21.83 1.61
C ALA A 386 28.26 23.20 1.62
N ALA A 387 27.51 24.30 1.63
CA ALA A 387 28.00 25.67 1.65
C ALA A 387 26.94 26.61 2.26
N ALA A 388 27.25 27.91 2.34
CA ALA A 388 26.25 28.93 2.68
C ALA A 388 25.02 28.81 1.75
N PRO A 389 23.79 29.14 2.22
CA PRO A 389 22.56 28.90 1.46
C PRO A 389 22.59 29.39 -0.01
N ASP A 390 23.06 30.61 -0.24
CA ASP A 390 23.16 31.17 -1.61
C ASP A 390 24.16 30.41 -2.49
N ALA A 391 25.29 29.97 -1.91
CA ALA A 391 26.31 29.18 -2.59
C ALA A 391 25.85 27.74 -2.85
N ALA A 392 24.96 27.20 -2.02
CA ALA A 392 24.27 25.94 -2.26
C ALA A 392 23.16 26.04 -3.33
N GLY A 393 22.86 27.25 -3.81
CA GLY A 393 21.82 27.52 -4.81
C GLY A 393 20.42 27.73 -4.24
N ILE A 394 20.31 27.91 -2.91
CA ILE A 394 19.04 28.19 -2.25
C ILE A 394 18.79 29.70 -2.26
N ARG A 395 17.72 30.15 -2.92
CA ARG A 395 17.38 31.57 -3.07
C ARG A 395 15.98 31.86 -2.55
N GLY A 396 15.90 32.57 -1.44
CA GLY A 396 14.65 33.06 -0.86
C GLY A 396 13.85 31.99 -0.10
N ASN A 397 13.23 32.42 1.01
CA ASN A 397 12.38 31.56 1.83
C ASN A 397 11.06 31.25 1.10
N GLY A 398 10.56 30.02 1.28
CA GLY A 398 9.25 29.62 0.76
C GLY A 398 9.21 29.32 -0.75
N LYS A 399 10.33 29.41 -1.47
CA LYS A 399 10.40 29.00 -2.88
C LYS A 399 10.61 27.49 -3.02
N VAL A 400 10.06 26.93 -4.09
CA VAL A 400 10.28 25.51 -4.45
C VAL A 400 11.64 25.38 -5.11
N HIS A 401 12.46 24.47 -4.61
CA HIS A 401 13.76 24.15 -5.18
C HIS A 401 13.80 22.68 -5.60
N LEU A 402 14.50 22.41 -6.71
CA LEU A 402 14.95 21.09 -7.08
C LEU A 402 16.28 20.82 -6.38
N PHE A 403 16.33 19.82 -5.53
CA PHE A 403 17.56 19.32 -4.92
C PHE A 403 18.08 18.11 -5.72
N ASP A 404 19.28 18.22 -6.27
CA ASP A 404 19.99 17.11 -6.88
C ASP A 404 20.87 16.42 -5.83
N SER A 405 20.53 15.19 -5.48
CA SER A 405 21.27 14.41 -4.48
C SER A 405 22.70 14.04 -4.88
N GLN A 406 23.00 13.98 -6.18
CA GLN A 406 24.35 13.67 -6.68
C GLN A 406 25.25 14.90 -6.68
N GLU A 407 24.75 16.04 -7.18
CA GLU A 407 25.50 17.31 -7.18
C GLU A 407 25.49 18.00 -5.80
N ARG A 408 24.53 17.63 -4.94
CA ARG A 408 24.21 18.29 -3.66
C ARG A 408 23.91 19.79 -3.83
N LEU A 409 23.28 20.14 -4.94
CA LEU A 409 22.92 21.52 -5.30
C LEU A 409 21.40 21.70 -5.32
N TYR A 410 20.98 22.93 -5.01
CA TYR A 410 19.60 23.38 -5.09
C TYR A 410 19.41 24.30 -6.29
N ARG A 411 18.29 24.15 -6.99
CA ARG A 411 17.94 24.98 -8.16
C ARG A 411 16.54 25.53 -7.99
N ASP A 412 16.39 26.86 -8.02
CA ASP A 412 15.09 27.54 -7.91
C ASP A 412 14.19 27.14 -9.08
N LEU A 413 13.00 26.61 -8.78
CA LEU A 413 12.00 26.21 -9.78
C LEU A 413 10.97 27.31 -10.07
N THR A 414 11.15 28.51 -9.53
CA THR A 414 10.29 29.67 -9.84
C THR A 414 10.58 30.16 -11.27
N PRO A 415 9.56 30.47 -12.10
CA PRO A 415 8.13 30.53 -11.79
C PRO A 415 7.36 29.22 -12.09
N TYR A 416 8.01 28.11 -12.35
CA TYR A 416 7.35 26.87 -12.79
C TYR A 416 6.60 26.13 -11.68
N LEU A 417 7.16 26.09 -10.48
CA LEU A 417 6.52 25.49 -9.31
C LEU A 417 6.46 26.52 -8.17
N LEU A 418 5.28 26.65 -7.56
CA LEU A 418 5.06 27.54 -6.43
C LEU A 418 4.48 26.77 -5.25
N PHE A 419 4.96 27.02 -4.04
CA PHE A 419 4.35 26.50 -2.81
C PHE A 419 3.77 27.68 -2.02
N ARG A 420 2.45 27.86 -2.05
CA ARG A 420 1.79 29.01 -1.42
C ARG A 420 0.33 28.74 -1.10
N THR A 421 -0.27 29.60 -0.28
CA THR A 421 -1.72 29.60 -0.04
C THR A 421 -2.48 29.93 -1.32
N CYS A 422 -3.35 29.02 -1.75
CA CYS A 422 -4.22 29.22 -2.91
C CYS A 422 -5.28 30.29 -2.59
N PRO A 423 -5.41 31.36 -3.40
CA PRO A 423 -6.41 32.41 -3.18
C PRO A 423 -7.86 31.91 -3.28
N SER A 424 -8.12 30.83 -4.02
CA SER A 424 -9.48 30.32 -4.22
C SER A 424 -9.98 29.45 -3.06
N CYS A 425 -9.11 28.65 -2.43
CA CYS A 425 -9.50 27.70 -1.38
C CYS A 425 -8.80 27.92 -0.03
N ASN A 426 -7.99 28.97 0.09
CA ASN A 426 -7.24 29.35 1.29
C ASN A 426 -6.43 28.20 1.95
N SER A 427 -5.92 27.29 1.13
CA SER A 427 -5.11 26.15 1.56
C SER A 427 -3.70 26.28 0.98
N GLU A 428 -2.66 25.90 1.72
CA GLU A 428 -1.31 25.78 1.16
C GLU A 428 -1.29 24.70 0.07
N ARG A 429 -0.84 25.06 -1.13
CA ARG A 429 -0.77 24.16 -2.29
C ARG A 429 0.61 24.22 -2.94
N LEU A 430 1.04 23.07 -3.46
CA LEU A 430 2.04 23.02 -4.52
C LEU A 430 1.33 23.21 -5.85
N LEU A 431 1.72 24.25 -6.58
CA LEU A 431 1.11 24.69 -7.82
C LEU A 431 2.13 24.53 -8.95
N VAL A 432 1.72 23.89 -10.04
CA VAL A 432 2.54 23.68 -11.24
C VAL A 432 2.05 24.60 -12.34
N THR A 433 2.94 25.29 -13.04
CA THR A 433 2.57 26.18 -14.15
C THR A 433 1.71 25.45 -15.19
N ASP A 434 0.64 26.11 -15.60
CA ASP A 434 -0.23 25.76 -16.71
C ASP A 434 -0.38 26.96 -17.66
N GLY A 435 0.65 27.82 -17.71
CA GLY A 435 0.63 29.10 -18.40
C GLY A 435 1.46 30.17 -17.71
N ALA A 436 1.54 31.35 -18.33
CA ALA A 436 2.31 32.47 -17.82
C ALA A 436 1.82 32.94 -16.43
N ARG A 437 0.50 32.87 -16.19
CA ARG A 437 -0.13 33.28 -14.91
C ARG A 437 -1.09 32.26 -14.32
N ILE A 438 -1.28 31.13 -15.00
CA ILE A 438 -2.22 30.07 -14.59
C ILE A 438 -1.41 28.92 -14.01
N TYR A 439 -1.84 28.42 -12.87
CA TYR A 439 -1.23 27.27 -12.22
C TYR A 439 -2.28 26.20 -11.95
N LEU A 440 -1.87 24.94 -12.04
CA LEU A 440 -2.65 23.75 -11.73
C LEU A 440 -2.23 23.20 -10.37
N ASP A 441 -3.21 22.90 -9.52
CA ASP A 441 -3.02 22.04 -8.35
C ASP A 441 -3.12 20.57 -8.81
N PRO A 442 -2.04 19.77 -8.77
CA PRO A 442 -2.07 18.38 -9.22
C PRO A 442 -2.93 17.47 -8.31
N PHE A 443 -3.14 17.87 -7.06
CA PHE A 443 -3.97 17.12 -6.12
C PHE A 443 -5.46 17.32 -6.39
N VAL A 444 -5.92 18.58 -6.43
CA VAL A 444 -7.36 18.89 -6.59
C VAL A 444 -7.78 19.01 -8.06
N GLY A 445 -6.84 19.30 -8.97
CA GLY A 445 -7.10 19.49 -10.40
C GLY A 445 -7.70 20.86 -10.76
N HIS A 446 -7.80 21.79 -9.81
CA HIS A 446 -8.30 23.14 -10.10
C HIS A 446 -7.18 24.06 -10.58
N ARG A 447 -7.55 25.03 -11.41
CA ARG A 447 -6.64 26.05 -11.95
C ARG A 447 -6.79 27.36 -11.20
N VAL A 448 -5.69 28.03 -10.94
CA VAL A 448 -5.63 29.30 -10.21
C VAL A 448 -4.85 30.31 -11.01
N SER A 449 -5.37 31.53 -11.11
CA SER A 449 -4.61 32.67 -11.62
C SER A 449 -3.86 33.33 -10.48
N ILE A 450 -2.55 33.50 -10.63
CA ILE A 450 -1.70 34.20 -9.66
C ILE A 450 -1.31 35.54 -10.29
N GLN A 451 -1.66 36.63 -9.61
CA GLN A 451 -1.29 38.00 -9.99
C GLN A 451 0.15 38.31 -9.60
#